data_AF-A0A255YYQ1-F1
#
_entry.id   AF-A0A255YYQ1-F1
#
_cell.length_a   1.000
_cell.length_b   1.000
_cell.length_c   1.000
_cell.angle_alpha   90.00
_cell.angle_beta   90.00
_cell.angle_gamma   90.00
#
_symmetry.space_group_name_H-M   'P 1'
#
loop_
_entity.id
_entity.type
_entity.pdbx_description
1 polymer ?
#
loop_
_entity_poly.entity_id
_entity_poly.type
_entity_poly.pdbx_seq_one_letter_code
_entity_poly.pdbx_strand_id
1 'polypeptide(L)'
;MLFAQKDRVIYIDNLSSEALKYSFASNYTSASFYIYYIGYETKKKRDSIEQFQMKKREKLASLGTIVFFPAIPPTGTNFLATHPPEILSSLEGIVTITLKDYREHKFKNTNPRNTYIIVPHKETGKYLKWRVMEEASK
;
A
#
# COMPACT_ATOMS: atom_id res chain seq x y z
N MET A 1 1.37 18.82 -20.58
CA MET A 1 2.62 19.08 -19.84
C MET A 1 2.59 18.19 -18.59
N LEU A 2 3.29 17.05 -18.60
CA LEU A 2 3.39 16.17 -17.42
C LEU A 2 4.45 16.76 -16.51
N PHE A 3 4.04 17.44 -15.42
CA PHE A 3 4.97 17.75 -14.35
C PHE A 3 5.48 16.42 -13.80
N ALA A 4 6.78 16.18 -13.88
CA ALA A 4 7.41 15.08 -13.17
C ALA A 4 7.14 15.29 -11.68
N GLN A 5 6.17 14.57 -11.13
CA GLN A 5 5.80 14.70 -9.73
C GLN A 5 7.00 14.27 -8.89
N LYS A 6 7.66 15.26 -8.26
CA LYS A 6 8.90 15.06 -7.51
C LYS A 6 8.67 14.24 -6.24
N ASP A 7 7.50 14.40 -5.64
CA ASP A 7 7.05 13.74 -4.42
C ASP A 7 5.76 12.96 -4.68
N ARG A 8 5.68 11.71 -4.19
CA ARG A 8 4.48 10.88 -4.30
C ARG A 8 3.65 11.06 -3.04
N VAL A 9 2.52 11.75 -3.11
CA VAL A 9 1.63 11.97 -1.95
C VAL A 9 0.35 11.18 -2.10
N ILE A 10 0.23 10.08 -1.37
CA ILE A 10 -0.95 9.21 -1.39
C ILE A 10 -1.94 9.71 -0.34
N TYR A 11 -3.13 10.08 -0.78
CA TYR A 11 -4.24 10.43 0.10
C TYR A 11 -5.15 9.23 0.32
N ILE A 12 -5.34 8.87 1.59
CA ILE A 12 -6.21 7.78 2.03
C ILE A 12 -7.35 8.40 2.83
N ASP A 13 -8.47 8.62 2.16
CA ASP A 13 -9.70 9.15 2.74
C ASP A 13 -10.47 8.11 3.58
N ASN A 14 -10.35 6.83 3.23
CA ASN A 14 -11.03 5.72 3.89
C ASN A 14 -10.07 4.63 4.39
N LEU A 15 -9.73 4.71 5.69
CA LEU A 15 -8.92 3.69 6.38
C LEU A 15 -9.61 2.34 6.51
N SER A 16 -10.93 2.25 6.33
CA SER A 16 -11.69 0.99 6.38
C SER A 16 -11.72 0.23 5.05
N SER A 17 -11.01 0.73 4.02
CA SER A 17 -10.91 0.06 2.72
C SER A 17 -10.24 -1.31 2.83
N GLU A 18 -10.85 -2.37 2.27
CA GLU A 18 -10.24 -3.71 2.22
C GLU A 18 -8.92 -3.75 1.42
N ALA A 19 -8.71 -2.77 0.53
CA ALA A 19 -7.49 -2.62 -0.26
C ALA A 19 -6.30 -2.07 0.56
N LEU A 20 -6.50 -1.83 1.85
CA LEU A 20 -5.51 -1.30 2.78
C LEU A 20 -5.51 -2.14 4.07
N LYS A 21 -4.32 -2.37 4.61
CA LYS A 21 -4.14 -2.60 6.06
C LYS A 21 -3.32 -1.45 6.61
N TYR A 22 -3.61 -1.04 7.83
CA TYR A 22 -2.84 0.00 8.49
C TYR A 22 -2.71 -0.30 9.98
N SER A 23 -1.69 0.31 10.59
CA SER A 23 -1.56 0.38 12.04
C SER A 23 -0.91 1.70 12.44
N PHE A 24 -1.33 2.24 13.58
CA PHE A 24 -0.72 3.40 14.21
C PHE A 24 -0.20 3.01 15.58
N ALA A 25 0.96 3.52 15.98
CA ALA A 25 1.36 3.48 17.38
C ALA A 25 0.43 4.41 18.21
N SER A 26 0.30 4.14 19.52
CA SER A 26 -0.66 4.84 20.40
C SER A 26 -0.55 6.38 20.39
N ASN A 27 0.64 6.91 20.07
CA ASN A 27 0.92 8.35 19.98
C ASN A 27 1.22 8.82 18.54
N TYR A 28 0.85 8.04 17.53
CA TYR A 28 1.15 8.28 16.12
C TYR A 28 2.65 8.44 15.79
N THR A 29 3.54 8.03 16.70
CA THR A 29 5.00 8.12 16.54
C THR A 29 5.53 7.28 15.38
N SER A 30 4.77 6.25 14.99
CA SER A 30 4.99 5.46 13.80
C SER A 30 3.66 5.00 13.20
N ALA A 31 3.70 4.68 11.92
CA ALA A 31 2.59 4.13 11.18
C ALA A 31 3.06 3.09 10.17
N SER A 32 2.24 2.08 9.90
CA SER A 32 2.43 1.16 8.77
C SER A 32 1.20 1.17 7.89
N PHE A 33 1.42 1.07 6.58
CA PHE A 33 0.37 0.97 5.58
C PHE A 33 0.74 -0.10 4.56
N TYR A 34 -0.07 -1.15 4.48
CA TYR A 34 0.05 -2.16 3.44
C TYR A 34 -1.03 -1.93 2.40
N ILE A 35 -0.64 -1.52 1.19
CA ILE A 35 -1.57 -1.29 0.09
C ILE A 35 -1.57 -2.49 -0.84
N TYR A 36 -2.74 -3.13 -0.98
CA TYR A 36 -2.92 -4.28 -1.87
C TYR A 36 -2.90 -3.87 -3.34
N TYR A 37 -2.25 -4.68 -4.18
CA TYR A 37 -2.27 -4.48 -5.63
C TYR A 37 -3.66 -4.75 -6.23
N ILE A 38 -3.84 -4.33 -7.48
CA ILE A 38 -5.01 -4.71 -8.27
C ILE A 38 -5.13 -6.23 -8.34
N GLY A 39 -6.33 -6.73 -8.06
CA GLY A 39 -6.62 -8.16 -7.96
C GLY A 39 -6.52 -8.74 -6.55
N TYR A 40 -6.00 -7.99 -5.58
CA TYR A 40 -5.87 -8.42 -4.17
C TYR A 40 -6.68 -7.56 -3.19
N GLU A 41 -7.65 -6.77 -3.70
CA GLU A 41 -8.38 -5.78 -2.91
C GLU A 41 -9.18 -6.38 -1.77
N THR A 42 -9.90 -7.45 -2.06
CA THR A 42 -10.85 -8.02 -1.13
C THR A 42 -10.30 -9.32 -0.56
N LYS A 43 -10.72 -9.65 0.66
CA LYS A 43 -10.35 -10.94 1.27
C LYS A 43 -10.71 -12.11 0.35
N LYS A 44 -11.92 -12.08 -0.23
CA LYS A 44 -12.39 -13.11 -1.16
C LYS A 44 -11.45 -13.33 -2.36
N LYS A 45 -10.94 -12.26 -2.98
CA LYS A 45 -10.00 -12.38 -4.10
C LYS A 45 -8.67 -12.96 -3.64
N ARG A 46 -8.15 -12.50 -2.49
CA ARG A 46 -6.90 -13.02 -1.91
C ARG A 46 -7.01 -14.52 -1.62
N ASP A 47 -8.06 -14.94 -0.91
CA ASP A 47 -8.32 -16.34 -0.59
C ASP A 47 -8.48 -17.19 -1.86
N SER A 48 -9.16 -16.68 -2.89
CA SER A 48 -9.34 -17.39 -4.16
C SER A 48 -8.02 -17.59 -4.92
N ILE A 49 -7.13 -16.59 -4.92
CA ILE A 49 -5.80 -16.69 -5.55
C ILE A 49 -4.92 -17.66 -4.77
N GLU A 50 -4.95 -17.61 -3.44
CA GLU A 50 -4.22 -18.54 -2.58
C GLU A 50 -4.65 -19.99 -2.82
N GLN A 51 -5.95 -20.26 -2.84
CA GLN A 51 -6.48 -21.59 -3.16
C GLN A 51 -6.10 -22.06 -4.56
N PHE A 52 -6.16 -21.17 -5.56
CA PHE A 52 -5.71 -21.49 -6.92
C PHE A 52 -4.22 -21.87 -6.95
N GLN A 53 -3.39 -21.13 -6.23
CA GLN A 53 -1.97 -21.43 -6.12
C GLN A 53 -1.73 -22.76 -5.38
N MET A 54 -2.43 -23.03 -4.28
CA MET A 54 -2.33 -24.31 -3.55
C MET A 54 -2.68 -25.49 -4.45
N LYS A 55 -3.84 -25.45 -5.14
CA LYS A 55 -4.25 -26.51 -6.07
C LYS A 55 -3.24 -26.72 -7.20
N LYS A 56 -2.66 -25.63 -7.73
CA LYS A 56 -1.61 -25.71 -8.74
C LYS A 56 -0.36 -26.40 -8.19
N ARG A 57 0.02 -26.13 -6.93
CA ARG A 57 1.16 -26.78 -6.25
C ARG A 57 0.91 -28.27 -6.05
N GLU A 58 -0.25 -28.65 -5.53
CA GLU A 58 -0.65 -30.05 -5.34
C GLU A 58 -0.60 -30.84 -6.66
N LYS A 59 -1.16 -30.27 -7.74
CA LYS A 59 -1.12 -30.89 -9.07
C LYS A 59 0.30 -31.06 -9.62
N LEU A 60 1.19 -30.09 -9.41
CA LEU A 60 2.57 -30.21 -9.89
C LEU A 60 3.37 -31.22 -9.06
N ALA A 61 3.14 -31.28 -7.75
CA ALA A 61 3.73 -32.28 -6.87
C ALA A 61 3.28 -33.71 -7.25
N SER A 62 2.00 -33.91 -7.60
CA SER A 62 1.49 -35.21 -8.04
C SER A 62 2.07 -35.69 -9.38
N LEU A 63 2.69 -34.80 -10.16
CA LEU A 63 3.34 -35.12 -11.44
C LEU A 63 4.84 -35.45 -11.29
N GLY A 64 5.37 -35.49 -10.06
CA GLY A 64 6.79 -35.81 -9.81
C GLY A 64 7.76 -34.69 -10.20
N THR A 65 7.25 -33.51 -10.57
CA THR A 65 8.07 -32.37 -10.96
C THR A 65 8.72 -31.75 -9.71
N ILE A 66 10.05 -31.66 -9.65
CA ILE A 66 10.74 -30.83 -8.65
C ILE A 66 10.41 -29.37 -8.96
N VAL A 67 9.39 -28.83 -8.30
CA VAL A 67 8.99 -27.45 -8.50
C VAL A 67 9.83 -26.57 -7.58
N PHE A 68 10.77 -25.81 -8.14
CA PHE A 68 11.15 -24.54 -7.52
C PHE A 68 9.91 -23.66 -7.57
N PHE A 69 9.13 -23.67 -6.49
CA PHE A 69 7.88 -22.93 -6.43
C PHE A 69 8.19 -21.46 -6.67
N PRO A 70 7.61 -20.81 -7.70
CA PRO A 70 7.73 -19.37 -7.80
C PRO A 70 7.20 -18.79 -6.49
N ALA A 71 7.99 -17.89 -5.89
CA ALA A 71 7.57 -17.13 -4.72
C ALA A 71 6.16 -16.57 -4.98
N ILE A 72 5.29 -16.63 -3.97
CA ILE A 72 3.96 -16.05 -4.07
C ILE A 72 4.18 -14.60 -4.52
N PRO A 73 3.62 -14.16 -5.66
CA PRO A 73 3.87 -12.81 -6.14
C PRO A 73 3.44 -11.83 -5.04
N PRO A 74 4.21 -10.76 -4.81
CA PRO A 74 3.90 -9.81 -3.75
C PRO A 74 2.47 -9.29 -3.94
N THR A 75 1.67 -9.38 -2.88
CA THR A 75 0.24 -9.02 -2.95
C THR A 75 -0.01 -7.52 -2.83
N GLY A 76 1.03 -6.74 -2.55
CA GLY A 76 0.96 -5.32 -2.28
C GLY A 76 2.32 -4.71 -1.96
N THR A 77 2.29 -3.50 -1.43
CA THR A 77 3.46 -2.70 -1.03
C THR A 77 3.32 -2.30 0.43
N ASN A 78 4.40 -2.40 1.20
CA ASN A 78 4.45 -1.93 2.57
C ASN A 78 5.04 -0.52 2.63
N PHE A 79 4.43 0.36 3.40
CA PHE A 79 4.90 1.71 3.67
C PHE A 79 5.07 1.89 5.16
N LEU A 80 6.29 2.25 5.58
CA LEU A 80 6.63 2.42 6.98
C LEU A 80 6.99 3.87 7.28
N ALA A 81 6.30 4.45 8.26
CA ALA A 81 6.67 5.72 8.87
C ALA A 81 7.28 5.45 10.25
N THR A 82 8.53 5.85 10.44
CA THR A 82 9.26 5.71 11.72
C THR A 82 9.29 7.00 12.53
N HIS A 83 8.63 8.06 12.04
CA HIS A 83 8.59 9.37 12.67
C HIS A 83 7.13 9.84 12.80
N PRO A 84 6.82 10.72 13.77
CA PRO A 84 5.50 11.31 13.92
C PRO A 84 5.03 12.04 12.65
N PRO A 85 3.70 12.16 12.44
CA PRO A 85 3.17 12.89 11.30
C PRO A 85 3.36 14.39 11.46
N GLU A 86 3.50 15.07 10.33
CA GLU A 86 3.19 16.49 10.24
C GLU A 86 1.67 16.66 10.30
N ILE A 87 1.20 17.58 11.15
CA ILE A 87 -0.23 17.90 11.26
C ILE A 87 -0.54 19.05 10.30
N LEU A 88 -1.44 18.82 9.35
CA LEU A 88 -1.87 19.82 8.38
C LEU A 88 -3.29 20.31 8.68
N SER A 89 -3.51 21.62 8.56
CA SER A 89 -4.84 22.24 8.67
C SER A 89 -5.65 22.14 7.37
N SER A 90 -4.98 22.11 6.21
CA SER A 90 -5.63 21.98 4.89
C SER A 90 -4.75 21.18 3.93
N LEU A 91 -5.35 20.76 2.80
CA LEU A 91 -4.63 20.15 1.67
C LEU A 91 -4.42 21.14 0.52
N GLU A 92 -4.65 22.43 0.75
CA GLU A 92 -4.52 23.47 -0.27
C GLU A 92 -3.07 23.53 -0.78
N GLY A 93 -2.89 23.51 -2.09
CA GLY A 93 -1.57 23.49 -2.73
C GLY A 93 -0.84 22.14 -2.69
N ILE A 94 -1.42 21.09 -2.10
CA ILE A 94 -0.84 19.74 -2.08
C ILE A 94 -1.47 18.89 -3.19
N VAL A 95 -0.67 18.52 -4.18
CA VAL A 95 -1.09 17.57 -5.22
C VAL A 95 -1.04 16.15 -4.67
N THR A 96 -2.21 15.53 -4.51
CA THR A 96 -2.34 14.16 -3.99
C THR A 96 -2.81 13.20 -5.09
N ILE A 97 -2.52 11.91 -4.88
CA ILE A 97 -3.11 10.80 -5.65
C ILE A 97 -4.00 9.98 -4.72
N THR A 98 -5.12 9.47 -5.22
CA THR A 98 -5.98 8.62 -4.40
C THR A 98 -5.35 7.23 -4.21
N LEU A 99 -5.82 6.48 -3.20
CA LEU A 99 -5.49 5.08 -3.04
C LEU A 99 -5.79 4.25 -4.31
N LYS A 100 -6.87 4.59 -5.03
CA LYS A 100 -7.24 3.91 -6.28
C LYS A 100 -6.22 4.21 -7.38
N ASP A 101 -5.91 5.49 -7.59
CA ASP A 101 -4.94 5.91 -8.61
C ASP A 101 -3.58 5.27 -8.38
N TYR A 102 -3.13 5.25 -7.10
CA TYR A 102 -1.89 4.59 -6.66
C TYR A 102 -1.79 3.15 -7.19
N ARG A 103 -2.89 2.41 -7.08
CA ARG A 103 -2.96 0.98 -7.43
C ARG A 103 -3.02 0.75 -8.94
N GLU A 104 -3.70 1.64 -9.68
CA GLU A 104 -3.86 1.56 -11.13
C GLU A 104 -2.59 1.90 -11.89
N HIS A 105 -1.84 2.91 -11.44
CA HIS A 105 -0.77 3.49 -12.24
C HIS A 105 0.63 3.00 -11.90
N LYS A 106 0.75 1.91 -11.10
CA LYS A 106 2.01 1.25 -10.68
C LYS A 106 3.19 2.22 -10.81
N PHE A 107 3.34 3.13 -9.85
CA PHE A 107 4.23 4.31 -9.87
C PHE A 107 5.74 3.96 -9.90
N LYS A 108 6.14 3.04 -10.77
CA LYS A 108 7.46 2.39 -10.87
C LYS A 108 8.62 3.36 -11.13
N ASN A 109 8.33 4.59 -11.53
CA ASN A 109 9.32 5.61 -11.89
C ASN A 109 9.34 6.83 -10.96
N THR A 110 8.59 6.84 -9.85
CA THR A 110 8.69 7.92 -8.86
C THR A 110 9.75 7.60 -7.82
N ASN A 111 10.49 8.60 -7.35
CA ASN A 111 11.52 8.41 -6.33
C ASN A 111 10.90 7.89 -5.02
N PRO A 112 11.18 6.64 -4.59
CA PRO A 112 10.59 6.08 -3.39
C PRO A 112 10.99 6.84 -2.12
N ARG A 113 12.10 7.60 -2.14
CA ARG A 113 12.61 8.40 -1.00
C ARG A 113 11.74 9.61 -0.65
N ASN A 114 10.82 10.00 -1.54
CA ASN A 114 9.90 11.12 -1.36
C ASN A 114 8.44 10.65 -1.45
N THR A 115 8.10 9.60 -0.72
CA THR A 115 6.72 9.14 -0.60
C THR A 115 6.12 9.63 0.71
N TYR A 116 4.89 10.14 0.63
CA TYR A 116 4.10 10.60 1.77
C TYR A 116 2.73 9.94 1.75
N ILE A 117 2.20 9.66 2.94
CA ILE A 117 0.82 9.22 3.13
C ILE A 117 0.09 10.25 3.98
N ILE A 118 -1.06 10.69 3.47
CA ILE A 118 -1.95 11.63 4.16
C ILE A 118 -3.26 10.91 4.50
N VAL A 119 -3.68 11.00 5.77
CA VAL A 119 -4.99 10.52 6.23
C VAL A 119 -5.74 11.63 6.97
N PRO A 120 -7.08 11.69 6.88
CA PRO A 120 -7.89 12.56 7.74
C PRO A 120 -7.80 12.15 9.21
N HIS A 121 -7.64 13.13 10.10
CA HIS A 121 -7.72 12.96 11.55
C HIS A 121 -9.14 13.28 12.03
N LYS A 122 -9.97 12.24 12.12
CA LYS A 122 -11.42 12.37 12.39
C LYS A 122 -11.75 13.17 13.67
N GLU A 123 -10.93 13.07 14.70
CA GLU A 123 -11.16 13.76 15.98
C GLU A 123 -10.96 15.28 15.91
N THR A 124 -10.06 15.74 15.04
CA THR A 124 -9.66 17.17 15.00
C THR A 124 -10.05 17.86 13.69
N GLY A 125 -10.53 17.12 12.69
CA GLY A 125 -10.78 17.63 11.34
C GLY A 125 -9.53 18.00 10.55
N LYS A 126 -8.33 17.76 11.10
CA LYS A 126 -7.03 18.01 10.46
C LYS A 126 -6.58 16.80 9.63
N TYR A 127 -5.38 16.87 9.06
CA TYR A 127 -4.76 15.75 8.34
C TYR A 127 -3.43 15.35 9.00
N LEU A 128 -3.14 14.06 9.02
CA LEU A 128 -1.85 13.52 9.43
C LEU A 128 -1.07 13.14 8.17
N LYS A 129 0.11 13.72 8.00
CA LYS A 129 1.01 13.47 6.88
C LYS A 129 2.29 12.81 7.37
N TRP A 130 2.50 11.56 6.98
CA TRP A 130 3.76 10.86 7.24
C TRP A 130 4.65 10.87 6.01
N ARG A 131 5.94 11.05 6.22
CA ARG A 131 6.96 10.57 5.29
C ARG A 131 7.14 9.06 5.49
N VAL A 132 7.09 8.30 4.41
CA VAL A 132 7.15 6.84 4.47
C VAL A 132 8.29 6.28 3.64
N MET A 133 8.79 5.12 4.06
CA MET A 133 9.73 4.30 3.30
C MET A 133 8.94 3.16 2.64
N GLU A 134 9.14 2.98 1.33
CA GLU A 134 8.55 1.88 0.57
C GLU A 134 9.39 0.61 0.74
N GLU A 135 8.80 -0.44 1.30
CA GLU A 135 9.37 -1.78 1.34
C GLU A 135 8.59 -2.69 0.40
N ALA A 136 9.29 -3.30 -0.56
CA ALA A 136 8.72 -4.39 -1.33
C ALA A 136 8.43 -5.57 -0.39
N SER A 137 7.22 -6.14 -0.48
CA SER A 137 6.92 -7.41 0.19
C SER A 137 7.88 -8.46 -0.35
N LYS A 138 8.70 -9.07 0.51
CA LYS A 138 9.58 -10.20 0.15
C LYS A 138 8.77 -11.44 -0.19
#